data_AF-A0A7C4YLK5-F1
#
_entry.id   AF-A0A7C4YLK5-F1
#
_cell.length_a   1.000
_cell.length_b   1.000
_cell.length_c   1.000
_cell.angle_alpha   90.00
_cell.angle_beta   90.00
_cell.angle_gamma   90.00
#
_symmetry.space_group_name_H-M   'P 1'
#
loop_
_entity.id
_entity.type
_entity.pdbx_description
1 polymer ?
#
loop_
_entity_poly.entity_id
_entity_poly.type
_entity_poly.pdbx_seq_one_letter_code
_entity_poly.pdbx_strand_id
1 'polypeptide(L)'
;KSLGNIVSIKDFLKTRDADVMRMLVLMGSYRAPLIFNDETQDAAEKSLERIKSAFRSASPSAKGLPAGTAAELVTQSEATKQSFTDAMDDDFNSPLALAALYELVKAVNTARDNGATDAQLEPAQKTLRELTGVLGLQLKEKTGSSEMEAQVTVLIAERNEARKQKQWARSDQIRDQLKEMGVTIEDSKDGTTWRWL
;
A
#
# COMPACT_ATOMS: atom_id res chain seq x y z
N LYS A 1 20.63 31.86 -4.49
CA LYS A 1 21.16 30.75 -5.30
C LYS A 1 22.57 30.43 -4.84
N SER A 2 22.76 29.29 -4.17
CA SER A 2 23.95 28.40 -4.20
C SER A 2 24.06 27.68 -2.85
N LEU A 3 23.39 26.53 -2.77
CA LEU A 3 23.68 25.40 -1.90
C LEU A 3 23.04 24.23 -2.66
N GLY A 4 23.83 23.26 -3.13
CA GLY A 4 23.34 22.07 -3.85
C GLY A 4 22.44 21.14 -3.02
N ASN A 5 21.83 21.67 -1.96
CA ASN A 5 21.08 20.96 -0.92
C ASN A 5 19.60 21.38 -0.89
N ILE A 6 19.11 22.10 -1.92
CA ILE A 6 17.70 22.47 -2.04
C ILE A 6 17.07 21.63 -3.14
N VAL A 7 16.12 20.79 -2.78
CA VAL A 7 15.27 20.05 -3.71
C VAL A 7 13.93 20.78 -3.81
N SER A 8 13.54 21.17 -5.04
CA SER A 8 12.23 21.78 -5.24
C SER A 8 11.14 20.71 -5.24
N ILE A 9 9.90 21.07 -4.84
CA ILE A 9 8.76 20.16 -4.93
C ILE A 9 8.57 19.66 -6.37
N LYS A 10 8.80 20.51 -7.37
CA LYS A 10 8.71 20.12 -8.78
C LYS A 10 9.75 19.06 -9.15
N ASP A 11 10.95 19.11 -8.58
CA ASP A 11 12.00 18.13 -8.87
C ASP A 11 11.76 16.83 -8.10
N PHE A 12 11.31 16.90 -6.85
CA PHE A 12 10.90 15.73 -6.08
C PHE A 12 9.80 14.93 -6.80
N LEU A 13 8.75 15.63 -7.25
CA LEU A 13 7.59 15.02 -7.92
C LEU A 13 7.90 14.42 -9.29
N LYS A 14 9.09 14.67 -9.88
CA LYS A 14 9.54 13.95 -11.08
C LYS A 14 9.96 12.51 -10.77
N THR A 15 10.31 12.22 -9.52
CA THR A 15 10.93 10.95 -9.11
C THR A 15 10.08 10.16 -8.13
N ARG A 16 9.23 10.82 -7.34
CA ARG A 16 8.41 10.20 -6.28
C ARG A 16 7.03 10.83 -6.24
N ASP A 17 6.04 10.06 -5.80
CA ASP A 17 4.68 10.54 -5.62
C ASP A 17 4.57 11.57 -4.49
N ALA A 18 3.58 12.45 -4.58
CA ALA A 18 3.32 13.48 -3.57
C ALA A 18 3.08 12.91 -2.16
N ASP A 19 2.47 11.73 -2.07
CA ASP A 19 2.22 11.08 -0.78
C ASP A 19 3.52 10.62 -0.11
N VAL A 20 4.60 10.35 -0.86
CA VAL A 20 5.92 10.02 -0.29
C VAL A 20 6.44 11.19 0.55
N MET A 21 6.30 12.43 0.03
CA MET A 21 6.66 13.64 0.79
C MET A 21 5.78 13.81 2.03
N ARG A 22 4.48 13.56 1.93
CA ARG A 22 3.58 13.65 3.10
C ARG A 22 3.96 12.61 4.16
N MET A 23 4.20 11.38 3.73
CA MET A 23 4.57 10.28 4.62
C MET A 23 5.90 10.56 5.32
N LEU A 24 6.90 11.12 4.63
CA LEU A 24 8.15 11.58 5.24
C LEU A 24 7.91 12.51 6.43
N VAL A 25 7.03 13.50 6.26
CA VAL A 25 6.69 14.46 7.33
C VAL A 25 5.95 13.74 8.46
N LEU A 26 4.99 12.87 8.15
CA LEU A 26 4.16 12.17 9.12
C LEU A 26 4.93 11.15 9.96
N MET A 27 5.99 10.56 9.40
CA MET A 27 6.87 9.61 10.11
C MET A 27 7.75 10.30 11.16
N GLY A 28 7.94 11.62 11.07
CA GLY A 28 8.65 12.43 12.06
C GLY A 28 7.71 13.21 12.97
N SER A 29 8.26 13.80 14.03
CA SER A 29 7.55 14.82 14.79
C SER A 29 7.70 16.18 14.08
N TYR A 30 6.63 16.97 14.01
CA TYR A 30 6.67 18.32 13.46
C TYR A 30 7.64 19.26 14.21
N ARG A 31 8.02 18.91 15.44
CA ARG A 31 8.96 19.66 16.29
C ARG A 31 10.43 19.31 16.01
N ALA A 32 10.71 18.28 15.23
CA ALA A 32 12.06 17.80 14.95
C ALA A 32 12.49 18.11 13.51
N PRO A 33 13.81 18.29 13.26
CA PRO A 33 14.32 18.39 11.90
C PRO A 33 13.97 17.16 11.07
N LEU A 34 13.44 17.38 9.87
CA LEU A 34 13.15 16.29 8.92
C LEU A 34 14.44 15.80 8.27
N ILE A 35 14.72 14.51 8.39
CA ILE A 35 15.83 13.86 7.69
C ILE A 35 15.39 13.57 6.26
N PHE A 36 15.99 14.29 5.29
CA PHE A 36 15.70 14.15 3.87
C PHE A 36 16.89 13.52 3.14
N ASN A 37 16.78 12.23 2.82
CA ASN A 37 17.74 11.48 2.00
C ASN A 37 17.01 10.33 1.28
N ASP A 38 17.73 9.54 0.48
CA ASP A 38 17.11 8.45 -0.28
C ASP A 38 16.58 7.33 0.63
N GLU A 39 17.26 7.04 1.74
CA GLU A 39 16.84 6.00 2.69
C GLU A 39 15.51 6.34 3.37
N THR A 40 15.32 7.60 3.78
CA THR A 40 14.06 8.04 4.39
C THR A 40 12.93 8.10 3.37
N GLN A 41 13.23 8.51 2.13
CA GLN A 41 12.28 8.49 1.03
C GLN A 41 11.82 7.07 0.70
N ASP A 42 12.74 6.11 0.61
CA ASP A 42 12.44 4.70 0.38
C ASP A 42 11.62 4.10 1.53
N ALA A 43 11.93 4.48 2.77
CA ALA A 43 11.14 4.06 3.94
C ALA A 43 9.71 4.60 3.90
N ALA A 44 9.54 5.86 3.49
CA ALA A 44 8.23 6.48 3.32
C ALA A 44 7.41 5.81 2.21
N GLU A 45 8.04 5.49 1.07
CA GLU A 45 7.38 4.76 -0.01
C GLU A 45 6.93 3.36 0.44
N LYS A 46 7.81 2.59 1.09
CA LYS A 46 7.45 1.27 1.65
C LYS A 46 6.32 1.35 2.68
N SER A 47 6.30 2.40 3.50
CA SER A 47 5.19 2.64 4.43
C SER A 47 3.86 2.85 3.69
N LEU A 48 3.86 3.66 2.63
CA LEU A 48 2.67 3.86 1.80
C LEU A 48 2.22 2.57 1.13
N GLU A 49 3.15 1.77 0.60
CA GLU A 49 2.82 0.46 0.02
C GLU A 49 2.16 -0.47 1.04
N ARG A 50 2.65 -0.47 2.28
CA ARG A 50 2.06 -1.23 3.39
C ARG A 50 0.62 -0.78 3.66
N ILE A 51 0.36 0.53 3.71
CA ILE A 51 -1.02 1.03 3.90
C ILE A 51 -1.90 0.66 2.71
N LYS A 52 -1.41 0.86 1.48
CA LYS A 52 -2.13 0.51 0.24
C LYS A 52 -2.46 -0.98 0.17
N SER A 53 -1.66 -1.85 0.78
CA SER A 53 -1.93 -3.29 0.80
C SER A 53 -3.27 -3.66 1.45
N ALA A 54 -3.77 -2.86 2.38
CA ALA A 54 -5.05 -3.09 3.05
C ALA A 54 -6.24 -2.84 2.12
N PHE A 55 -6.08 -2.09 1.03
CA PHE A 55 -7.16 -1.79 0.08
C PHE A 55 -7.31 -2.81 -1.04
N ARG A 56 -6.44 -3.83 -1.08
CA ARG A 56 -6.59 -4.91 -2.05
C ARG A 56 -7.90 -5.65 -1.82
N SER A 57 -8.54 -6.02 -2.91
CA SER A 57 -9.74 -6.86 -2.88
C SER A 57 -9.48 -8.20 -2.20
N ALA A 58 -10.56 -8.80 -1.73
CA ALA A 58 -10.61 -10.17 -1.28
C ALA A 58 -10.14 -11.15 -2.36
N SER A 59 -9.69 -12.33 -1.93
CA SER A 59 -9.44 -13.41 -2.87
C SER A 59 -10.73 -13.76 -3.63
N PRO A 60 -10.66 -14.07 -4.94
CA PRO A 60 -11.81 -14.58 -5.69
C PRO A 60 -12.42 -15.87 -5.11
N SER A 61 -11.67 -16.62 -4.31
CA SER A 61 -12.14 -17.84 -3.63
C SER A 61 -12.55 -17.61 -2.17
N ALA A 62 -12.61 -16.36 -1.71
CA ALA A 62 -13.04 -15.99 -0.36
C ALA A 62 -14.45 -16.53 -0.06
N LYS A 63 -14.56 -17.30 1.03
CA LYS A 63 -15.83 -17.90 1.48
C LYS A 63 -16.53 -17.09 2.56
N GLY A 64 -15.87 -16.04 3.06
CA GLY A 64 -16.29 -15.26 4.19
C GLY A 64 -15.79 -15.81 5.52
N LEU A 65 -15.54 -14.89 6.43
CA LEU A 65 -15.21 -15.19 7.82
C LEU A 65 -16.47 -15.56 8.62
N PRO A 66 -16.33 -16.39 9.67
CA PRO A 66 -17.36 -16.56 10.69
C PRO A 66 -17.76 -15.22 11.32
N ALA A 67 -19.00 -15.10 11.77
CA ALA A 67 -19.55 -13.85 12.30
C ALA A 67 -18.72 -13.28 13.47
N GLY A 68 -18.17 -14.12 14.35
CA GLY A 68 -17.30 -13.69 15.45
C GLY A 68 -16.02 -13.01 14.98
N THR A 69 -15.29 -13.63 14.06
CA THR A 69 -14.05 -13.07 13.50
C THR A 69 -14.31 -11.82 12.65
N ALA A 70 -15.44 -11.77 11.93
CA ALA A 70 -15.85 -10.56 11.21
C ALA A 70 -16.15 -9.40 12.20
N ALA A 71 -16.77 -9.69 13.34
CA ALA A 71 -17.02 -8.69 14.38
C ALA A 71 -15.72 -8.18 15.04
N GLU A 72 -14.71 -9.03 15.22
CA GLU A 72 -13.39 -8.61 15.72
C GLU A 72 -12.74 -7.54 14.84
N LEU A 73 -12.87 -7.65 13.50
CA LEU A 73 -12.34 -6.64 12.59
C LEU A 73 -13.08 -5.29 12.72
N VAL A 74 -14.38 -5.30 13.01
CA VAL A 74 -15.16 -4.09 13.29
C VAL A 74 -14.67 -3.46 14.59
N THR A 75 -14.55 -4.24 15.67
CA THR A 75 -14.01 -3.78 16.95
C THR A 75 -12.60 -3.19 16.79
N GLN A 76 -11.74 -3.84 16.01
CA GLN A 76 -10.39 -3.32 15.72
C GLN A 76 -10.44 -1.99 14.96
N SER A 77 -11.40 -1.81 14.06
CA SER A 77 -11.60 -0.54 13.34
C SER A 77 -11.99 0.60 14.29
N GLU A 78 -12.89 0.33 15.23
CA GLU A 78 -13.30 1.30 16.26
C GLU A 78 -12.14 1.64 17.21
N ALA A 79 -11.42 0.62 17.70
CA ALA A 79 -10.24 0.82 18.53
C ALA A 79 -9.18 1.67 17.81
N THR A 80 -8.98 1.43 16.52
CA THR A 80 -8.05 2.22 15.69
C THR A 80 -8.48 3.68 15.59
N LYS A 81 -9.78 3.96 15.40
CA LYS A 81 -10.31 5.33 15.39
C LYS A 81 -10.03 6.05 16.71
N GLN A 82 -10.24 5.37 17.84
CA GLN A 82 -9.96 5.94 19.15
C GLN A 82 -8.46 6.22 19.33
N SER A 83 -7.60 5.23 19.11
CA SER A 83 -6.14 5.40 19.26
C SER A 83 -5.57 6.45 18.31
N PHE A 84 -6.11 6.57 17.10
CA PHE A 84 -5.74 7.64 16.17
C PHE A 84 -6.14 9.01 16.71
N THR A 85 -7.36 9.14 17.22
CA THR A 85 -7.87 10.41 17.80
C THR A 85 -7.02 10.82 19.00
N ASP A 86 -6.78 9.90 19.93
CA ASP A 86 -5.96 10.15 21.12
C ASP A 86 -4.55 10.60 20.74
N ALA A 87 -3.95 9.98 19.71
CA ALA A 87 -2.63 10.38 19.21
C ALA A 87 -2.63 11.77 18.57
N MET A 88 -3.68 12.12 17.83
CA MET A 88 -3.78 13.44 17.21
C MET A 88 -4.10 14.55 18.22
N ASP A 89 -4.85 14.24 19.28
CA ASP A 89 -5.12 15.13 20.41
C ASP A 89 -3.87 15.33 21.31
N ASP A 90 -2.97 14.35 21.34
CA ASP A 90 -1.64 14.47 21.94
C ASP A 90 -0.67 15.22 21.01
N ASP A 91 -0.84 16.54 20.89
CA ASP A 91 0.10 17.42 20.17
C ASP A 91 0.38 16.96 18.72
N PHE A 92 -0.63 16.52 17.98
CA PHE A 92 -0.50 16.06 16.59
C PHE A 92 0.56 14.95 16.41
N ASN A 93 0.58 13.95 17.30
CA ASN A 93 1.55 12.86 17.28
C ASN A 93 1.31 11.89 16.11
N SER A 94 1.68 12.32 14.90
CA SER A 94 1.51 11.54 13.68
C SER A 94 2.25 10.19 13.68
N PRO A 95 3.45 10.02 14.29
CA PRO A 95 4.05 8.70 14.40
C PRO A 95 3.18 7.70 15.17
N LEU A 96 2.55 8.14 16.28
CA LEU A 96 1.63 7.30 17.05
C LEU A 96 0.33 7.03 16.29
N ALA A 97 -0.20 8.04 15.60
CA ALA A 97 -1.36 7.87 14.73
C ALA A 97 -1.08 6.85 13.61
N LEU A 98 0.08 6.91 12.95
CA LEU A 98 0.52 5.93 11.95
C LEU A 98 0.62 4.52 12.54
N ALA A 99 1.10 4.39 13.78
CA ALA A 99 1.16 3.09 14.47
C ALA A 99 -0.23 2.45 14.60
N ALA A 100 -1.25 3.23 14.97
CA ALA A 100 -2.63 2.74 15.02
C ALA A 100 -3.13 2.29 13.63
N LEU A 101 -2.83 3.06 12.57
CA LEU A 101 -3.18 2.67 11.20
C LEU A 101 -2.52 1.35 10.78
N TYR A 102 -1.26 1.12 11.15
CA TYR A 102 -0.57 -0.12 10.81
C TYR A 102 -1.16 -1.37 11.49
N GLU A 103 -1.75 -1.23 12.68
CA GLU A 103 -2.47 -2.33 13.33
C GLU A 103 -3.76 -2.67 12.57
N LEU A 104 -4.52 -1.66 12.11
CA LEU A 104 -5.70 -1.91 11.27
C LEU A 104 -5.31 -2.54 9.92
N VAL A 105 -4.25 -2.04 9.28
CA VAL A 105 -3.71 -2.62 8.04
C VAL A 105 -3.38 -4.11 8.24
N LYS A 106 -2.74 -4.45 9.36
CA LYS A 106 -2.41 -5.84 9.69
C LYS A 106 -3.67 -6.69 9.88
N ALA A 107 -4.66 -6.18 10.60
CA ALA A 107 -5.93 -6.88 10.81
C ALA A 107 -6.69 -7.12 9.49
N VAL A 108 -6.77 -6.10 8.62
CA VAL A 108 -7.40 -6.22 7.30
C VAL A 108 -6.69 -7.24 6.42
N ASN A 109 -5.36 -7.18 6.32
CA ASN A 109 -4.59 -8.16 5.55
C ASN A 109 -4.79 -9.58 6.10
N THR A 110 -4.77 -9.76 7.42
CA THR A 110 -4.98 -11.07 8.06
C THR A 110 -6.38 -11.61 7.80
N ALA A 111 -7.41 -10.75 7.90
CA ALA A 111 -8.79 -11.11 7.61
C ALA A 111 -8.94 -11.55 6.14
N ARG A 112 -8.35 -10.81 5.20
CA ARG A 112 -8.32 -11.17 3.78
C ARG A 112 -7.68 -12.53 3.56
N ASP A 113 -6.51 -12.76 4.14
CA ASP A 113 -5.76 -14.02 3.98
C ASP A 113 -6.52 -15.21 4.59
N ASN A 114 -7.35 -14.96 5.60
CA ASN A 114 -8.28 -15.94 6.18
C ASN A 114 -9.60 -16.10 5.40
N GLY A 115 -9.75 -15.44 4.25
CA GLY A 115 -10.88 -15.61 3.35
C GLY A 115 -12.06 -14.67 3.60
N ALA A 116 -11.85 -13.52 4.22
CA ALA A 116 -12.85 -12.44 4.28
C ALA A 116 -13.28 -12.02 2.88
N THR A 117 -14.57 -11.75 2.70
CA THR A 117 -15.10 -11.16 1.47
C THR A 117 -14.90 -9.65 1.45
N ASP A 118 -15.00 -9.03 0.28
CA ASP A 118 -14.94 -7.56 0.17
C ASP A 118 -15.96 -6.86 1.07
N ALA A 119 -17.16 -7.41 1.18
CA ALA A 119 -18.20 -6.88 2.07
C ALA A 119 -17.80 -6.89 3.56
N GLN A 120 -16.99 -7.86 3.99
CA GLN A 120 -16.48 -7.93 5.36
C GLN A 120 -15.26 -7.03 5.59
N LEU A 121 -14.46 -6.78 4.55
CA LEU A 121 -13.28 -5.89 4.62
C LEU A 121 -13.66 -4.41 4.52
N GLU A 122 -14.72 -4.08 3.79
CA GLU A 122 -15.05 -2.70 3.43
C GLU A 122 -15.23 -1.75 4.63
N PRO A 123 -15.88 -2.11 5.75
CA PRO A 123 -15.99 -1.21 6.90
C PRO A 123 -14.62 -0.77 7.47
N ALA A 124 -13.66 -1.70 7.52
CA ALA A 124 -12.31 -1.44 7.98
C ALA A 124 -11.51 -0.63 6.96
N GLN A 125 -11.64 -0.95 5.67
CA GLN A 125 -11.03 -0.17 4.59
C GLN A 125 -11.58 1.26 4.54
N LYS A 126 -12.89 1.46 4.73
CA LYS A 126 -13.50 2.79 4.83
C LYS A 126 -12.93 3.58 5.99
N THR A 127 -12.82 2.96 7.17
CA THR A 127 -12.17 3.56 8.34
C THR A 127 -10.73 3.97 8.03
N LEU A 128 -9.95 3.10 7.40
CA LEU A 128 -8.59 3.39 7.02
C LEU A 128 -8.50 4.57 6.02
N ARG A 129 -9.41 4.64 5.02
CA ARG A 129 -9.51 5.78 4.08
C ARG A 129 -9.84 7.09 4.81
N GLU A 130 -10.78 7.06 5.75
CA GLU A 130 -11.15 8.24 6.55
C GLU A 130 -9.94 8.79 7.30
N LEU A 131 -9.24 7.92 8.06
CA LEU A 131 -8.12 8.36 8.91
C LEU A 131 -6.89 8.78 8.08
N THR A 132 -6.57 8.04 7.01
CA THR A 132 -5.47 8.44 6.10
C THR A 132 -5.78 9.75 5.36
N GLY A 133 -7.07 10.01 5.07
CA GLY A 133 -7.54 11.28 4.52
C GLY A 133 -7.34 12.46 5.48
N VAL A 134 -7.51 12.26 6.79
CA VAL A 134 -7.18 13.29 7.82
C VAL A 134 -5.70 13.66 7.77
N LEU A 135 -4.82 12.68 7.54
CA LEU A 135 -3.38 12.92 7.36
C LEU A 135 -3.01 13.50 5.98
N GLY A 136 -4.01 13.73 5.10
CA GLY A 136 -3.81 14.28 3.77
C GLY A 136 -3.23 13.30 2.75
N LEU A 137 -3.17 12.01 3.07
CA LEU A 137 -2.73 10.96 2.13
C LEU A 137 -3.85 10.68 1.12
N GLN A 138 -3.54 10.74 -0.17
CA GLN A 138 -4.53 10.47 -1.22
C GLN A 138 -4.60 8.97 -1.57
N LEU A 139 -3.50 8.25 -1.36
CA LEU A 139 -3.33 6.82 -1.58
C LEU A 139 -3.81 6.36 -2.95
N LYS A 140 -3.63 7.21 -3.97
CA LYS A 140 -4.00 6.88 -5.34
C LYS A 140 -3.27 5.61 -5.78
N GLU A 141 -4.03 4.70 -6.36
CA GLU A 141 -3.43 3.63 -7.14
C GLU A 141 -2.82 4.25 -8.40
N LYS A 142 -1.60 3.83 -8.72
CA LYS A 142 -1.02 4.14 -10.01
C LYS A 142 -1.77 3.31 -11.05
N THR A 143 -2.10 3.94 -12.16
CA THR A 143 -2.71 3.32 -13.32
C THR A 143 -1.80 3.57 -14.52
N GLY A 144 -1.50 2.53 -15.29
CA GLY A 144 -0.78 2.66 -16.55
C GLY A 144 -1.67 3.23 -17.64
N SER A 145 -1.09 3.57 -18.80
CA SER A 145 -1.92 3.78 -20.00
C SER A 145 -2.56 2.46 -20.43
N SER A 146 -3.66 2.51 -21.17
CA SER A 146 -4.31 1.31 -21.72
C SER A 146 -3.35 0.43 -22.54
N GLU A 147 -2.39 1.05 -23.24
CA GLU A 147 -1.36 0.31 -23.99
C GLU A 147 -0.39 -0.42 -23.06
N MET A 148 0.02 0.22 -21.96
CA MET A 148 0.88 -0.41 -20.96
C MET A 148 0.16 -1.57 -20.26
N GLU A 149 -1.12 -1.41 -19.93
CA GLU A 149 -1.92 -2.49 -19.32
C GLU A 149 -2.08 -3.70 -20.25
N ALA A 150 -2.28 -3.45 -21.54
CA ALA A 150 -2.32 -4.51 -22.55
C ALA A 150 -0.96 -5.25 -22.63
N GLN A 151 0.15 -4.50 -22.62
CA GLN A 151 1.50 -5.09 -22.61
C GLN A 151 1.75 -5.94 -21.36
N VAL A 152 1.37 -5.44 -20.18
CA VAL A 152 1.49 -6.17 -18.91
C VAL A 152 0.69 -7.47 -18.95
N THR A 153 -0.53 -7.42 -19.49
CA THR A 153 -1.40 -8.60 -19.63
C THR A 153 -0.75 -9.67 -20.51
N VAL A 154 -0.14 -9.28 -21.63
CA VAL A 154 0.58 -10.20 -22.53
C VAL A 154 1.79 -10.82 -21.82
N LEU A 155 2.60 -10.01 -21.13
CA LEU A 155 3.76 -10.49 -20.37
C LEU A 155 3.37 -11.48 -19.27
N ILE A 156 2.27 -11.21 -18.55
CA ILE A 156 1.77 -12.13 -17.51
C ILE A 156 1.30 -13.44 -18.13
N ALA A 157 0.61 -13.41 -19.27
CA ALA A 157 0.20 -14.62 -19.97
C ALA A 157 1.42 -15.45 -20.41
N GLU A 158 2.44 -14.82 -20.98
CA GLU A 158 3.68 -15.47 -21.39
C GLU A 158 4.43 -16.07 -20.18
N ARG A 159 4.50 -15.31 -19.08
CA ARG A 159 5.09 -15.79 -17.82
C ARG A 159 4.38 -17.03 -17.30
N ASN A 160 3.04 -17.02 -17.31
CA ASN A 160 2.23 -18.13 -16.82
C ASN A 160 2.43 -19.38 -17.69
N GLU A 161 2.59 -19.20 -19.00
CA GLU A 161 2.92 -20.30 -19.90
C GLU A 161 4.34 -20.83 -19.66
N ALA A 162 5.34 -19.95 -19.50
CA ALA A 162 6.69 -20.33 -19.13
C ALA A 162 6.72 -21.15 -17.82
N ARG A 163 5.93 -20.77 -16.81
CA ARG A 163 5.80 -21.55 -15.56
C ARG A 163 5.17 -22.92 -15.78
N LYS A 164 4.12 -23.03 -16.60
CA LYS A 164 3.51 -24.33 -16.96
C LYS A 164 4.50 -25.25 -17.66
N GLN A 165 5.33 -24.68 -18.55
CA GLN A 165 6.39 -25.40 -19.25
C GLN A 165 7.66 -25.59 -18.41
N LYS A 166 7.66 -25.19 -17.12
CA LYS A 166 8.81 -25.24 -16.19
C LYS A 166 10.05 -24.48 -16.67
N GLN A 167 9.86 -23.45 -17.50
CA GLN A 167 10.90 -22.55 -17.98
C GLN A 167 11.14 -21.42 -16.95
N TRP A 168 11.75 -21.76 -15.82
CA TRP A 168 11.93 -20.83 -14.69
C TRP A 168 12.73 -19.57 -15.06
N ALA A 169 13.81 -19.73 -15.84
CA ALA A 169 14.63 -18.59 -16.28
C ALA A 169 13.83 -17.58 -17.12
N ARG A 170 12.95 -18.05 -18.02
CA ARG A 170 12.08 -17.16 -18.81
C ARG A 170 11.05 -16.48 -17.93
N SER A 171 10.47 -17.22 -16.97
CA SER A 171 9.51 -16.66 -16.01
C SER A 171 10.13 -15.56 -15.14
N ASP A 172 11.39 -15.74 -14.69
CA ASP A 172 12.12 -14.74 -13.90
C ASP A 172 12.47 -13.51 -14.74
N GLN A 173 12.93 -13.69 -15.98
CA GLN A 173 13.17 -12.58 -16.91
C GLN A 173 11.93 -11.71 -17.11
N ILE A 174 10.76 -12.32 -17.32
CA ILE A 174 9.52 -11.58 -17.50
C ILE A 174 9.09 -10.88 -16.21
N ARG A 175 9.32 -11.49 -15.04
CA ARG A 175 9.06 -10.82 -13.75
C ARG A 175 9.92 -9.57 -13.60
N ASP A 176 11.19 -9.64 -13.98
CA ASP A 176 12.11 -8.51 -13.88
C ASP A 176 11.73 -7.41 -14.88
N GLN A 177 11.32 -7.77 -16.10
CA GLN A 177 10.75 -6.82 -17.07
C GLN A 177 9.50 -6.11 -16.53
N LEU A 178 8.57 -6.86 -15.93
CA LEU A 178 7.38 -6.29 -15.31
C LEU A 178 7.75 -5.34 -14.17
N LYS A 179 8.74 -5.70 -13.36
CA LYS A 179 9.26 -4.83 -12.29
C LYS A 179 9.89 -3.54 -12.83
N GLU A 180 10.63 -3.61 -13.93
CA GLU A 180 11.18 -2.43 -14.63
C GLU A 180 10.08 -1.53 -15.19
N MET A 181 8.95 -2.10 -15.61
CA MET A 181 7.75 -1.36 -15.99
C MET A 181 7.02 -0.75 -14.78
N GLY A 182 7.48 -0.97 -13.56
CA GLY A 182 6.79 -0.54 -12.34
C GLY A 182 5.57 -1.41 -12.04
N VAL A 183 5.60 -2.70 -12.38
CA VAL A 183 4.55 -3.68 -12.05
C VAL A 183 5.09 -4.72 -11.09
N THR A 184 4.34 -4.97 -10.02
CA THR A 184 4.59 -6.12 -9.15
C THR A 184 3.52 -7.17 -9.34
N ILE A 185 3.93 -8.44 -9.20
CA ILE A 185 3.11 -9.62 -9.45
C ILE A 185 3.02 -10.40 -8.14
N GLU A 186 1.82 -10.87 -7.83
CA GLU A 186 1.56 -11.76 -6.71
C GLU A 186 0.91 -13.04 -7.22
N ASP A 187 1.58 -14.17 -7.02
CA ASP A 187 1.00 -15.48 -7.32
C ASP A 187 0.29 -16.01 -6.08
N SER A 188 -0.95 -16.47 -6.27
CA SER A 188 -1.73 -17.16 -5.26
C SER A 188 -2.30 -18.47 -5.81
N LYS A 189 -3.04 -19.21 -4.97
CA LYS A 189 -3.78 -20.40 -5.41
C LYS A 189 -4.89 -20.07 -6.42
N ASP A 190 -5.35 -18.82 -6.42
CA ASP A 190 -6.45 -18.34 -7.25
C ASP A 190 -5.97 -17.76 -8.58
N GLY A 191 -4.66 -17.70 -8.81
CA GLY A 191 -4.03 -17.19 -10.01
C GLY A 191 -2.99 -16.13 -9.74
N THR A 192 -2.60 -15.43 -10.80
CA THR A 192 -1.62 -14.35 -10.76
C THR A 192 -2.35 -13.01 -10.75
N THR A 193 -2.18 -12.23 -9.70
CA THR A 193 -2.62 -10.83 -9.63
C THR A 193 -1.43 -9.90 -9.83
N TRP A 194 -1.69 -8.66 -10.23
CA TRP A 194 -0.64 -7.67 -10.45
C TRP A 194 -1.15 -6.26 -10.14
N ARG A 195 -0.21 -5.34 -9.87
CA ARG A 195 -0.49 -3.92 -9.67
C ARG A 195 0.70 -3.06 -10.10
N TRP A 196 0.44 -1.78 -10.32
CA TRP A 196 1.49 -0.78 -10.46
C TRP A 196 2.15 -0.50 -9.09
N LEU A 197 3.47 -0.32 -9.09
CA LEU A 197 4.34 0.12 -7.99
C LEU A 197 4.35 1.63 -7.95
#